data_AF-A0A952JSZ6-F1
#
_entry.id   AF-A0A952JSZ6-F1
#
_cell.length_a   1.000
_cell.length_b   1.000
_cell.length_c   1.000
_cell.angle_alpha   90.00
_cell.angle_beta   90.00
_cell.angle_gamma   90.00
#
_symmetry.space_group_name_H-M   'P 1'
#
loop_
_entity.id
_entity.type
_entity.pdbx_description
1 polymer ?
#
loop_
_entity_poly.entity_id
_entity_poly.type
_entity_poly.pdbx_seq_one_letter_code
_entity_poly.pdbx_strand_id
1 'polypeptide(L)'
;MYNKTKNIDDKPNKFYIISVTTLTFIIPIITFLVEHFSTNKALTFELFSKWFIFSAVGLRLFLAGIKQVKNPAFTAKQIFHIDSPDNFPILRELGFANICFGLVAIISLFKPDWRFVSAFASGLYYGIAGIQHGLKKTSGINEKFALWTDLIIFILLLAYFIKTIYETTFSFPHSIFLVFRF
;
A
#
# COMPACT_ATOMS: atom_id res chain seq x y z
N MET A 1 22.91 -23.94 24.01
CA MET A 1 21.50 -24.09 24.38
C MET A 1 20.85 -22.71 24.28
N TYR A 2 20.21 -22.37 23.16
CA TYR A 2 19.65 -21.03 22.94
C TYR A 2 18.33 -20.93 23.72
N ASN A 3 18.33 -20.09 24.76
CA ASN A 3 17.22 -19.99 25.70
C ASN A 3 16.01 -19.37 24.99
N LYS A 4 14.95 -20.16 24.88
CA LYS A 4 13.66 -19.80 24.31
C LYS A 4 12.91 -18.91 25.30
N THR A 5 13.10 -17.60 25.25
CA THR A 5 12.18 -16.64 25.89
C THR A 5 10.90 -16.55 25.07
N LYS A 6 10.04 -17.56 25.25
CA LYS A 6 8.62 -17.49 24.91
C LYS A 6 7.94 -16.64 26.01
N ASN A 7 7.10 -15.68 25.59
CA ASN A 7 6.27 -14.75 26.39
C ASN A 7 6.78 -13.32 26.56
N ILE A 8 6.66 -12.52 25.50
CA ILE A 8 6.26 -11.12 25.65
C ILE A 8 5.10 -10.89 24.67
N ASP A 9 3.88 -10.86 25.20
CA ASP A 9 2.63 -10.36 24.60
C ASP A 9 2.55 -10.30 23.06
N ASP A 10 2.19 -11.41 22.40
CA ASP A 10 1.65 -11.40 21.03
C ASP A 10 0.19 -10.90 21.04
N LYS A 11 -0.03 -9.76 21.69
CA LYS A 11 -1.34 -9.11 21.76
C LYS A 11 -1.49 -8.23 20.52
N PRO A 12 -2.59 -8.37 19.77
CA PRO A 12 -2.81 -7.54 18.59
C PRO A 12 -2.85 -6.07 18.99
N ASN A 13 -2.11 -5.24 18.27
CA ASN A 13 -2.20 -3.80 18.46
C ASN A 13 -3.51 -3.34 17.80
N LYS A 14 -4.57 -3.23 18.60
CA LYS A 14 -5.91 -2.88 18.13
C LYS A 14 -5.93 -1.59 17.30
N PHE A 15 -5.20 -0.57 17.75
CA PHE A 15 -5.15 0.71 17.06
C PHE A 15 -4.51 0.56 15.67
N TYR A 16 -3.41 -0.19 15.56
CA TYR A 16 -2.77 -0.48 14.29
C TYR A 16 -3.71 -1.22 13.33
N ILE A 17 -4.33 -2.31 13.78
CA ILE A 17 -5.24 -3.11 12.97
C ILE A 17 -6.44 -2.27 12.51
N ILE A 18 -7.08 -1.52 13.41
CA ILE A 18 -8.19 -0.63 13.07
C ILE A 18 -7.77 0.41 12.04
N SER A 19 -6.61 1.05 12.23
CA SER A 19 -6.11 2.06 11.30
C SER A 19 -5.88 1.48 9.91
N VAL A 20 -5.17 0.35 9.82
CA VAL A 20 -4.87 -0.30 8.54
C VAL A 20 -6.15 -0.80 7.87
N THR A 21 -7.07 -1.44 8.58
CA THR A 21 -8.36 -1.89 8.04
C THR A 21 -9.18 -0.71 7.53
N THR A 22 -9.22 0.38 8.31
CA THR A 22 -10.00 1.57 7.95
C THR A 22 -9.48 2.20 6.67
N LEU A 23 -8.16 2.42 6.59
CA LEU A 23 -7.52 3.06 5.45
C LEU A 23 -7.49 2.15 4.21
N THR A 24 -7.40 0.82 4.39
CA THR A 24 -7.29 -0.14 3.28
C THR A 24 -8.65 -0.57 2.72
N PHE A 25 -9.67 -0.73 3.55
CA PHE A 25 -10.95 -1.31 3.12
C PHE A 25 -12.11 -0.36 3.34
N ILE A 26 -12.27 0.17 4.56
CA ILE A 26 -13.48 0.93 4.93
C ILE A 26 -13.61 2.22 4.12
N ILE A 27 -12.56 3.06 4.11
CA ILE A 27 -12.59 4.33 3.39
C ILE A 27 -12.80 4.11 1.89
N PRO A 28 -12.02 3.27 1.17
CA PRO A 28 -12.25 3.01 -0.25
C PRO A 28 -13.68 2.59 -0.59
N ILE A 29 -14.25 1.66 0.19
CA ILE A 29 -15.60 1.13 -0.06
C ILE A 29 -16.64 2.25 0.14
N ILE A 30 -16.55 3.01 1.24
CA ILE A 30 -17.48 4.09 1.52
C ILE A 30 -17.39 5.16 0.41
N THR A 31 -16.19 5.62 0.07
CA THR A 31 -16.03 6.68 -0.95
C THR A 31 -16.42 6.21 -2.35
N PHE A 32 -16.18 4.93 -2.68
CA PHE A 32 -16.63 4.30 -3.90
C PHE A 32 -18.17 4.32 -4.03
N LEU A 33 -18.87 3.90 -2.98
CA LEU A 33 -20.34 3.91 -2.94
C LEU A 33 -20.90 5.33 -2.93
N VAL A 34 -20.32 6.24 -2.15
CA VAL A 34 -20.74 7.64 -2.10
C VAL A 34 -20.61 8.31 -3.47
N GLU A 35 -19.51 8.12 -4.20
CA GLU A 35 -19.37 8.69 -5.55
C GLU A 35 -20.36 8.06 -6.53
N HIS A 36 -20.61 6.75 -6.45
CA HIS A 36 -21.64 6.09 -7.26
C HIS A 36 -23.02 6.75 -7.06
N PHE A 37 -23.49 6.86 -5.82
CA PHE A 37 -24.81 7.42 -5.53
C PHE A 37 -24.90 8.94 -5.76
N SER A 38 -23.82 9.68 -5.52
CA SER A 38 -23.84 11.16 -5.66
C SER A 38 -23.68 11.63 -7.11
N THR A 39 -23.05 10.81 -7.97
CA THR A 39 -22.75 11.20 -9.36
C THR A 39 -23.40 10.31 -10.41
N ASN A 40 -24.17 9.29 -10.01
CA ASN A 40 -24.77 8.27 -10.86
C ASN A 40 -23.75 7.54 -11.78
N LYS A 41 -22.47 7.51 -11.41
CA LYS A 41 -21.44 6.77 -12.15
C LYS A 41 -21.61 5.27 -11.95
N ALA A 42 -21.43 4.45 -12.99
CA ALA A 42 -21.48 3.00 -12.86
C ALA A 42 -20.43 2.46 -11.87
N LEU A 43 -20.77 1.37 -11.17
CA LEU A 43 -19.86 0.63 -10.28
C LEU A 43 -18.81 -0.11 -11.12
N THR A 44 -17.74 0.58 -11.48
CA THR A 44 -16.65 0.01 -12.27
C THR A 44 -15.43 -0.26 -11.41
N PHE A 45 -14.59 -1.20 -11.87
CA PHE A 45 -13.29 -1.46 -11.25
C PHE A 45 -12.37 -0.23 -11.27
N GLU A 46 -12.51 0.64 -12.29
CA GLU A 46 -11.80 1.92 -12.37
C GLU A 46 -12.19 2.86 -11.22
N LEU A 47 -13.48 3.00 -10.95
CA LEU A 47 -13.99 3.85 -9.88
C LEU A 47 -13.58 3.30 -8.50
N PHE A 48 -13.63 1.98 -8.31
CA PHE A 48 -13.12 1.34 -7.11
C PHE A 48 -11.62 1.61 -6.93
N SER A 49 -10.83 1.37 -7.98
CA SER A 49 -9.37 1.52 -7.95
C SER A 49 -8.94 2.95 -7.68
N LYS A 50 -9.66 3.96 -8.19
CA LYS A 50 -9.43 5.37 -7.86
C LYS A 50 -9.41 5.59 -6.34
N TRP A 51 -10.45 5.13 -5.64
CA TRP A 51 -10.58 5.33 -4.19
C TRP A 51 -9.68 4.40 -3.39
N PHE A 52 -9.49 3.18 -3.88
CA PHE A 52 -8.57 2.22 -3.28
C PHE A 52 -7.13 2.73 -3.32
N ILE A 53 -6.62 3.17 -4.47
CA ILE A 53 -5.28 3.76 -4.60
C ILE A 53 -5.16 4.98 -3.69
N PHE A 54 -6.11 5.90 -3.73
CA PHE A 54 -6.08 7.10 -2.89
C PHE A 54 -5.94 6.79 -1.39
N SER A 55 -6.70 5.82 -0.86
CA SER A 55 -6.72 5.57 0.58
C SER A 55 -5.77 4.44 1.01
N ALA A 56 -5.87 3.26 0.39
CA ALA A 56 -5.07 2.08 0.76
C ALA A 56 -3.57 2.26 0.45
N VAL A 57 -3.25 3.07 -0.56
CA VAL A 57 -1.86 3.47 -0.85
C VAL A 57 -1.60 4.86 -0.30
N GLY A 58 -2.36 5.86 -0.73
CA GLY A 58 -2.09 7.26 -0.43
C GLY A 58 -2.12 7.59 1.05
N LEU A 59 -3.32 7.58 1.65
CA LEU A 59 -3.49 7.92 3.06
C LEU A 59 -2.73 6.96 3.98
N ARG A 60 -2.80 5.64 3.72
CA ARG A 60 -2.11 4.62 4.55
C ARG A 60 -0.60 4.84 4.57
N LEU A 61 0.07 4.88 3.42
CA LEU A 61 1.53 5.02 3.38
C LEU A 61 1.95 6.39 3.88
N PHE A 62 1.23 7.46 3.54
CA PHE A 62 1.55 8.80 4.02
C PHE A 62 1.51 8.89 5.56
N LEU A 63 0.43 8.40 6.19
CA LEU A 63 0.29 8.41 7.64
C LEU A 63 1.27 7.46 8.33
N ALA A 64 1.50 6.27 7.77
CA ALA A 64 2.51 5.33 8.27
C ALA A 64 3.91 5.93 8.20
N GLY A 65 4.25 6.61 7.11
CA GLY A 65 5.52 7.26 6.90
C GLY A 65 5.77 8.42 7.86
N ILE A 66 4.77 9.29 8.07
CA ILE A 66 4.86 10.34 9.11
C ILE A 66 5.12 9.72 10.49
N LYS A 67 4.40 8.63 10.82
CA LYS A 67 4.57 7.96 12.11
C LYS A 67 5.95 7.33 12.25
N GLN A 68 6.49 6.73 11.19
CA GLN A 68 7.84 6.15 11.17
C GLN A 68 8.94 7.21 11.32
N VAL A 69 8.77 8.37 10.67
CA VAL A 69 9.73 9.49 10.79
C VAL A 69 9.71 10.09 12.19
N LYS A 70 8.52 10.38 12.72
CA LYS A 70 8.36 11.06 14.04
C LYS A 70 8.55 10.12 15.23
N ASN A 71 8.13 8.87 15.11
CA ASN A 71 8.17 7.87 16.19
C ASN A 71 8.59 6.49 15.65
N PRO A 72 9.88 6.32 15.26
CA PRO A 72 10.38 5.05 14.73
C PRO A 72 10.31 3.91 15.76
N ALA A 73 10.33 4.23 17.06
CA ALA A 73 10.24 3.24 18.14
C ALA A 73 8.95 2.42 18.10
N PHE A 74 7.82 3.02 17.68
CA PHE A 74 6.57 2.29 17.50
C PHE A 74 6.73 1.16 16.48
N THR A 75 7.27 1.48 15.31
CA THR A 75 7.46 0.53 14.21
C THR A 75 8.49 -0.54 14.56
N ALA A 76 9.62 -0.14 15.17
CA ALA A 76 10.64 -1.07 15.64
C ALA A 76 10.05 -2.15 16.56
N LYS A 77 9.29 -1.73 17.59
CA LYS A 77 8.77 -2.64 18.61
C LYS A 77 7.53 -3.42 18.18
N GLN A 78 6.58 -2.76 17.53
CA GLN A 78 5.24 -3.33 17.28
C GLN A 78 5.13 -4.11 15.97
N ILE A 79 6.04 -3.86 15.03
CA ILE A 79 6.01 -4.48 13.69
C ILE A 79 7.24 -5.37 13.51
N PHE A 80 8.44 -4.87 13.81
CA PHE A 80 9.67 -5.62 13.56
C PHE A 80 10.21 -6.38 14.77
N HIS A 81 9.64 -6.21 15.96
CA HIS A 81 10.10 -6.80 17.22
C HIS A 81 11.60 -6.55 17.48
N ILE A 82 12.05 -5.33 17.18
CA ILE A 82 13.43 -4.85 17.38
C ILE A 82 13.46 -3.91 18.58
N ASP A 83 14.30 -4.24 19.57
CA ASP A 83 14.50 -3.44 20.79
C ASP A 83 15.82 -2.64 20.81
N SER A 84 16.40 -2.35 19.64
CA SER A 84 17.57 -1.47 19.51
C SER A 84 17.22 -0.16 18.76
N PRO A 85 17.57 1.01 19.33
CA PRO A 85 17.49 2.31 18.66
C PRO A 85 18.36 2.45 17.40
N ASP A 86 19.35 1.58 17.21
CA ASP A 86 20.32 1.66 16.10
C ASP A 86 19.63 1.58 14.73
N ASN A 87 18.43 0.99 14.67
CA ASN A 87 17.64 0.85 13.46
C ASN A 87 16.74 2.06 13.16
N PHE A 88 16.67 3.06 14.05
CA PHE A 88 15.80 4.23 13.86
C PHE A 88 16.11 5.05 12.58
N PRO A 89 17.37 5.25 12.18
CA PRO A 89 17.67 5.90 10.89
C PRO A 89 17.04 5.16 9.71
N ILE A 90 17.19 3.83 9.65
CA ILE A 90 16.61 2.98 8.59
C ILE A 90 15.08 3.07 8.59
N LEU A 91 14.45 3.09 9.77
CA LEU A 91 13.01 3.25 9.88
C LEU A 91 12.53 4.64 9.41
N ARG A 92 13.34 5.68 9.57
CA ARG A 92 13.02 7.02 9.02
C ARG A 92 13.13 7.04 7.50
N GLU A 93 14.14 6.37 6.93
CA GLU A 93 14.28 6.21 5.48
C GLU A 93 13.10 5.45 4.87
N LEU A 94 12.68 4.35 5.52
CA LEU A 94 11.45 3.64 5.17
C LEU A 94 10.22 4.57 5.28
N GLY A 95 10.20 5.42 6.31
CA GLY A 95 9.19 6.44 6.49
C GLY A 95 9.14 7.47 5.36
N PHE A 96 10.28 7.93 4.87
CA PHE A 96 10.36 8.82 3.72
C PHE A 96 9.88 8.14 2.43
N ALA A 97 10.26 6.88 2.21
CA ALA A 97 9.75 6.10 1.08
C ALA A 97 8.21 6.01 1.12
N ASN A 98 7.63 5.68 2.27
CA ASN A 98 6.19 5.63 2.49
C ASN A 98 5.50 6.99 2.26
N ILE A 99 6.12 8.10 2.70
CA ILE A 99 5.60 9.44 2.40
C ILE A 99 5.58 9.70 0.90
N CYS A 100 6.66 9.39 0.18
CA CYS A 100 6.75 9.60 -1.26
C CYS A 100 5.69 8.81 -2.04
N PHE A 101 5.58 7.49 -1.79
CA PHE A 101 4.55 6.67 -2.43
C PHE A 101 3.13 7.11 -2.05
N GLY A 102 2.93 7.47 -0.78
CA GLY A 102 1.67 8.01 -0.29
C GLY A 102 1.26 9.29 -1.03
N LEU A 103 2.19 10.22 -1.23
CA LEU A 103 1.93 11.47 -1.96
C LEU A 103 1.59 11.23 -3.43
N VAL A 104 2.31 10.34 -4.13
CA VAL A 104 2.01 9.97 -5.53
C VAL A 104 0.57 9.44 -5.64
N ALA A 105 0.17 8.56 -4.73
CA ALA A 105 -1.18 8.02 -4.69
C ALA A 105 -2.24 9.07 -4.30
N ILE A 106 -1.94 10.00 -3.39
CA ILE A 106 -2.86 11.11 -3.04
C ILE A 106 -3.10 12.02 -4.25
N ILE A 107 -2.04 12.38 -4.99
CA ILE A 107 -2.14 13.20 -6.20
C ILE A 107 -2.98 12.49 -7.27
N SER A 108 -2.94 11.16 -7.33
CA SER A 108 -3.72 10.36 -8.28
C SER A 108 -5.24 10.51 -8.16
N LEU A 109 -5.72 11.01 -7.02
CA LEU A 109 -7.13 11.36 -6.84
C LEU A 109 -7.54 12.50 -7.79
N PHE A 110 -6.67 13.49 -7.95
CA PHE A 110 -6.89 14.69 -8.75
C PHE A 110 -6.39 14.55 -10.19
N LYS A 111 -5.39 13.72 -10.43
CA LYS A 111 -4.79 13.47 -11.75
C LYS A 111 -4.86 11.99 -12.11
N PRO A 112 -5.84 11.54 -12.93
CA PRO A 112 -6.02 10.13 -13.26
C PRO A 112 -4.77 9.43 -13.79
N ASP A 113 -3.95 10.10 -14.59
CA ASP A 113 -2.71 9.53 -15.18
C ASP A 113 -1.70 9.07 -14.11
N TRP A 114 -1.75 9.67 -12.91
CA TRP A 114 -0.88 9.30 -11.80
C TRP A 114 -1.31 7.98 -11.13
N ARG A 115 -2.52 7.48 -11.39
CA ARG A 115 -2.98 6.19 -10.83
C ARG A 115 -2.17 5.03 -11.39
N PHE A 116 -1.85 5.09 -12.68
CA PHE A 116 -0.98 4.11 -13.33
C PHE A 116 0.41 4.07 -12.68
N VAL A 117 1.03 5.23 -12.50
CA VAL A 117 2.34 5.37 -11.84
C VAL A 117 2.28 4.87 -10.39
N SER A 118 1.24 5.25 -9.66
CA SER A 118 1.03 4.82 -8.28
C SER A 118 0.84 3.30 -8.17
N ALA A 119 0.03 2.71 -9.05
CA ALA A 119 -0.24 1.27 -9.06
C ALA A 119 1.03 0.47 -9.37
N PHE A 120 1.84 0.94 -10.32
CA PHE A 120 3.13 0.32 -10.62
C PHE A 120 4.10 0.41 -9.43
N ALA A 121 4.46 1.63 -9.04
CA ALA A 121 5.53 1.85 -8.07
C ALA A 121 5.16 1.33 -6.68
N SER A 122 3.95 1.64 -6.21
CA SER A 122 3.48 1.19 -4.90
C SER A 122 3.10 -0.28 -4.91
N GLY A 123 2.62 -0.81 -6.05
CA GLY A 123 2.37 -2.24 -6.22
C GLY A 123 3.65 -3.04 -6.01
N LEU A 124 4.73 -2.70 -6.72
CA LEU A 124 6.03 -3.33 -6.51
C LEU A 124 6.51 -3.21 -5.07
N TYR A 125 6.37 -2.03 -4.46
CA TYR A 125 6.75 -1.80 -3.08
C TYR A 125 6.00 -2.72 -2.09
N TYR A 126 4.67 -2.80 -2.19
CA TYR A 126 3.86 -3.70 -1.37
C TYR A 126 4.15 -5.18 -1.64
N GLY A 127 4.39 -5.55 -2.91
CA GLY A 127 4.73 -6.91 -3.28
C GLY A 127 6.06 -7.37 -2.68
N ILE A 128 7.10 -6.53 -2.77
CA ILE A 128 8.41 -6.81 -2.18
C ILE A 128 8.31 -6.89 -0.65
N ALA A 129 7.60 -5.96 -0.02
CA ALA A 129 7.36 -5.98 1.43
C ALA A 129 6.64 -7.26 1.88
N GLY A 130 5.59 -7.66 1.16
CA GLY A 130 4.87 -8.91 1.41
C GLY A 130 5.77 -10.15 1.29
N ILE A 131 6.59 -10.23 0.24
CA ILE A 131 7.55 -11.35 0.07
C ILE A 131 8.56 -11.35 1.23
N GLN A 132 9.10 -10.20 1.62
CA GLN A 132 10.05 -10.09 2.72
C GLN A 132 9.46 -10.58 4.05
N HIS A 133 8.21 -10.21 4.33
CA HIS A 133 7.49 -10.70 5.50
C HIS A 133 7.20 -12.20 5.44
N GLY A 134 6.94 -12.76 4.25
CA GLY A 134 6.75 -14.20 4.09
C GLY A 134 8.04 -15.02 4.24
N LEU A 135 9.18 -14.47 3.82
CA LEU A 135 10.49 -15.11 3.93
C LEU A 135 11.05 -15.08 5.36
N LYS A 136 10.77 -14.02 6.12
CA LYS A 136 10.99 -14.03 7.57
C LYS A 136 9.93 -14.92 8.23
N LYS A 137 10.32 -15.79 9.16
CA LYS A 137 9.37 -16.61 9.92
C LYS A 137 8.52 -15.67 10.79
N THR A 138 7.38 -15.22 10.28
CA THR A 138 6.52 -14.22 10.94
C THR A 138 6.25 -14.65 12.37
N SER A 139 6.54 -13.77 13.32
CA SER A 139 6.58 -14.12 14.74
C SER A 139 5.38 -13.59 15.53
N GLY A 140 4.67 -12.57 15.02
CA GLY A 140 3.51 -11.96 15.69
C GLY A 140 2.27 -11.70 14.82
N ILE A 141 1.12 -11.47 15.47
CA ILE A 141 -0.18 -11.22 14.82
C ILE A 141 -0.15 -9.97 13.93
N ASN A 142 0.48 -8.90 14.39
CA ASN A 142 0.57 -7.65 13.62
C ASN A 142 1.38 -7.83 12.32
N GLU A 143 2.44 -8.64 12.37
CA GLU A 143 3.31 -8.95 11.23
C GLU A 143 2.56 -9.80 10.19
N LYS A 144 1.81 -10.82 10.63
CA LYS A 144 0.94 -11.60 9.75
C LYS A 144 -0.16 -10.75 9.13
N PHE A 145 -0.73 -9.83 9.91
CA PHE A 145 -1.74 -8.92 9.41
C PHE A 145 -1.16 -7.96 8.35
N ALA A 146 0.04 -7.40 8.61
CA ALA A 146 0.77 -6.59 7.63
C ALA A 146 0.96 -7.37 6.32
N LEU A 147 1.54 -8.57 6.39
CA LEU A 147 1.78 -9.47 5.26
C LEU A 147 0.53 -9.65 4.39
N TRP A 148 -0.58 -10.07 4.98
CA TRP A 148 -1.81 -10.32 4.22
C TRP A 148 -2.37 -9.03 3.59
N THR A 149 -2.36 -7.93 4.33
CA THR A 149 -2.86 -6.66 3.79
C THR A 149 -1.98 -6.15 2.65
N ASP A 150 -0.66 -6.30 2.73
CA ASP A 150 0.28 -5.87 1.70
C ASP A 150 0.15 -6.71 0.43
N LEU A 151 -0.03 -8.04 0.56
CA LEU A 151 -0.28 -8.92 -0.58
C LEU A 151 -1.62 -8.62 -1.27
N ILE A 152 -2.68 -8.34 -0.52
CA ILE A 152 -3.98 -7.97 -1.09
C ILE A 152 -3.86 -6.66 -1.87
N ILE A 153 -3.20 -5.65 -1.30
CA ILE A 153 -2.98 -4.37 -1.99
C ILE A 153 -2.16 -4.62 -3.27
N PHE A 154 -1.07 -5.37 -3.17
CA PHE A 154 -0.24 -5.71 -4.33
C PHE A 154 -1.06 -6.33 -5.47
N ILE A 155 -1.87 -7.34 -5.19
CA ILE A 155 -2.68 -8.03 -6.20
C ILE A 155 -3.67 -7.07 -6.87
N LEU A 156 -4.34 -6.22 -6.09
CA LEU A 156 -5.30 -5.24 -6.63
C LEU A 156 -4.62 -4.17 -7.50
N LEU A 157 -3.45 -3.68 -7.07
CA LEU A 157 -2.66 -2.72 -7.85
C LEU A 157 -2.11 -3.34 -9.12
N LEU A 158 -1.67 -4.60 -9.06
CA LEU A 158 -1.21 -5.35 -10.23
C LEU A 158 -2.34 -5.56 -11.23
N ALA A 159 -3.54 -5.93 -10.76
CA ALA A 159 -4.71 -6.07 -11.62
C ALA A 159 -5.09 -4.74 -12.30
N TYR A 160 -5.07 -3.63 -11.57
CA TYR A 160 -5.27 -2.29 -12.13
C TYR A 160 -4.22 -1.93 -13.18
N PHE A 161 -2.95 -2.18 -12.88
CA PHE A 161 -1.84 -1.90 -13.78
C PHE A 161 -1.96 -2.70 -15.08
N ILE A 162 -2.19 -4.02 -15.00
CA ILE A 162 -2.35 -4.90 -16.17
C ILE A 162 -3.56 -4.45 -17.01
N LYS A 163 -4.70 -4.17 -16.37
CA LYS A 163 -5.89 -3.66 -17.06
C LYS A 163 -5.58 -2.37 -17.82
N THR A 164 -4.89 -1.42 -17.18
CA THR A 164 -4.55 -0.13 -17.80
C THR A 164 -3.62 -0.31 -19.00
N ILE A 165 -2.61 -1.19 -18.90
CA ILE A 165 -1.73 -1.54 -20.02
C ILE A 165 -2.53 -2.15 -21.18
N TYR A 166 -3.42 -3.10 -20.89
CA TYR A 166 -4.23 -3.75 -21.89
C TYR A 166 -5.14 -2.74 -22.63
N GLU A 167 -5.86 -1.89 -21.89
CA GLU A 167 -6.73 -0.86 -22.46
C GLU A 167 -5.94 0.15 -23.31
N THR A 168 -4.76 0.56 -22.85
CA THR A 168 -3.88 1.45 -23.61
C THR A 168 -3.38 0.77 -24.89
N THR A 169 -2.94 -0.49 -24.83
CA THR A 169 -2.30 -1.18 -25.96
C THR A 169 -3.30 -1.57 -27.05
N PHE A 170 -4.51 -1.99 -26.67
CA PHE A 170 -5.52 -2.51 -27.61
C PHE A 170 -6.55 -1.46 -28.07
N SER A 171 -6.56 -0.26 -27.49
CA SER A 171 -7.42 0.86 -27.95
C SER A 171 -6.73 1.81 -28.93
N PHE A 172 -5.43 1.66 -29.20
CA PHE A 172 -4.77 2.36 -30.31
C PHE A 172 -5.02 1.62 -31.63
N PRO A 173 -5.61 2.26 -32.65
CA PRO A 173 -5.55 1.74 -34.01
C PRO A 173 -4.07 1.63 -34.41
N HIS A 174 -3.73 0.59 -35.19
CA HIS A 174 -2.38 0.24 -35.67
C HIS A 174 -1.58 1.34 -36.43
N SER A 175 -2.04 2.60 -36.47
CA SER A 175 -1.46 3.69 -37.25
C SER A 175 -0.24 4.39 -36.63
N ILE A 176 0.12 4.13 -35.37
CA ILE A 176 1.21 4.86 -34.66
C ILE A 176 2.43 3.96 -34.37
N PHE A 177 2.55 2.80 -35.01
CA PHE A 177 3.79 2.02 -34.93
C PHE A 177 4.94 2.55 -35.83
N LEU A 178 4.73 3.66 -36.55
CA LEU A 178 5.72 4.27 -37.45
C LEU A 178 6.59 5.37 -36.83
N VAL A 179 6.34 5.82 -35.60
CA VAL A 179 7.00 7.03 -35.05
C VAL A 179 8.25 6.72 -34.19
N PHE A 180 8.51 5.46 -33.83
CA PHE A 180 9.72 5.08 -33.08
C PHE A 180 10.66 4.18 -33.90
N ARG A 181 11.03 4.66 -35.09
CA ARG A 181 12.29 4.30 -35.74
C ARG A 181 13.23 5.51 -35.65
N PHE A 182 14.05 5.53 -34.61
CA PHE A 182 15.34 6.23 -34.58
C PHE A 182 16.39 5.24 -34.11
#